data_AF-A0A5C7UGD7-F1
#
_entry.id   AF-A0A5C7UGD7-F1
#
_cell.length_a   1.000
_cell.length_b   1.000
_cell.length_c   1.000
_cell.angle_alpha   90.00
_cell.angle_beta   90.00
_cell.angle_gamma   90.00
#
_symmetry.space_group_name_H-M   'P 1'
#
loop_
_entity.id
_entity.type
_entity.pdbx_description
1 polymer ?
#
loop_
_entity_poly.entity_id
_entity_poly.type
_entity_poly.pdbx_seq_one_letter_code
_entity_poly.pdbx_strand_id
1 'polypeptide(L)'
;TELYTRTNMPLYYAGDTQYKVESTGGSFKLGVPYSEVDRVFFGIGAEQLKITTSINTPQAYLDYKNEYGESTLNIPLTVGWARDGRDSALIPSRGTYQQVSMELGTALGDLEYYRAYYQHQYFYPLLKGNVISLNGEIGYGDTYNGKKFPITKNYYVGGIGSVRGYEPGSLGPQTDQYYVGTNTPTGIKSPTGGSSKLVMNAEYTFPLPGAGVDKTLRLFGFMDAGNVFDSTINISDLKKSYGFGLSWISPLGPLKFSYALPISSKPDDRLQRFQFQIGTAF
;
A
#
# COMPACT_ATOMS: atom_id res chain seq x y z
N THR A 1 12.29 18.57 0.28
CA THR A 1 12.48 18.51 1.75
C THR A 1 11.14 18.57 2.40
N GLU A 2 10.88 17.69 3.36
CA GLU A 2 9.64 17.68 4.15
C GLU A 2 10.03 17.67 5.64
N LEU A 3 9.28 18.40 6.45
CA LEU A 3 9.28 18.30 7.91
C LEU A 3 7.85 18.00 8.34
N TYR A 4 7.68 17.04 9.24
CA TYR A 4 6.36 16.65 9.69
C TYR A 4 6.37 16.17 11.13
N THR A 5 5.21 16.32 11.77
CA THR A 5 4.81 15.57 12.95
C THR A 5 3.44 15.00 12.68
N ARG A 6 3.29 13.68 12.82
CA ARG A 6 2.05 12.94 12.63
C ARG A 6 1.71 12.21 13.93
N THR A 7 0.47 12.36 14.36
CA THR A 7 -0.08 11.66 15.51
C THR A 7 -1.24 10.81 15.04
N ASN A 8 -1.16 9.51 15.27
CA ASN A 8 -2.26 8.58 15.05
C ASN A 8 -2.76 8.05 16.40
N MET A 9 -4.08 8.05 16.58
CA MET A 9 -4.76 7.45 17.72
C MET A 9 -5.77 6.42 17.20
N PRO A 10 -5.32 5.22 16.78
CA PRO A 10 -6.16 4.28 16.04
C PRO A 10 -7.41 3.82 16.80
N LEU A 11 -7.34 3.80 18.13
CA LEU A 11 -8.42 3.33 18.99
C LEU A 11 -9.25 4.46 19.62
N TYR A 12 -9.06 5.70 19.17
CA TYR A 12 -9.74 6.88 19.73
C TYR A 12 -11.27 6.72 19.70
N TYR A 13 -11.83 6.34 18.55
CA TYR A 13 -13.27 6.13 18.39
C TYR A 13 -13.79 4.84 19.03
N ALA A 14 -12.88 3.94 19.45
CA ALA A 14 -13.21 2.76 20.25
C ALA A 14 -13.16 3.05 21.77
N GLY A 15 -12.93 4.31 22.17
CA GLY A 15 -12.93 4.75 23.57
C GLY A 15 -11.55 4.75 24.24
N ASP A 16 -10.49 4.38 23.51
CA ASP A 16 -9.12 4.44 24.01
C ASP A 16 -8.41 5.68 23.49
N THR A 17 -8.26 6.67 24.37
CA THR A 17 -7.57 7.94 24.09
C THR A 17 -6.11 7.92 24.48
N GLN A 18 -5.61 6.83 25.08
CA GLN A 18 -4.24 6.71 25.57
C GLN A 18 -3.29 6.10 24.54
N TYR A 19 -3.76 5.13 23.74
CA TYR A 19 -2.93 4.53 22.69
C TYR A 19 -2.64 5.53 21.57
N LYS A 20 -1.35 5.85 21.39
CA LYS A 20 -0.87 6.86 20.45
C LYS A 20 0.40 6.39 19.75
N VAL A 21 0.45 6.61 18.44
CA VAL A 21 1.65 6.44 17.62
C VAL A 21 2.02 7.79 17.04
N GLU A 22 3.18 8.30 17.42
CA GLU A 22 3.69 9.60 16.99
C GLU A 22 4.93 9.40 16.13
N SER A 23 4.96 10.03 14.96
CA SER A 23 6.16 10.10 14.12
C SER A 23 6.50 11.56 13.85
N THR A 24 7.71 11.96 14.23
CA THR A 24 8.27 13.27 13.93
C THR A 24 9.53 13.09 13.11
N GLY A 25 9.62 13.74 11.96
CA GLY A 25 10.76 13.51 11.09
C GLY A 25 10.96 14.58 10.04
N GLY A 26 12.11 14.47 9.41
CA GLY A 26 12.48 15.25 8.25
C GLY A 26 13.13 14.37 7.20
N SER A 27 12.93 14.71 5.93
CA SER A 27 13.65 14.04 4.84
C SER A 27 14.09 15.02 3.75
N PHE A 28 15.25 14.72 3.19
CA PHE A 28 15.77 15.33 1.97
C PHE A 28 15.71 14.29 0.85
N LYS A 29 15.25 14.71 -0.33
CA LYS A 29 15.14 13.87 -1.52
C LYS A 29 15.61 14.66 -2.73
N LEU A 30 16.51 14.08 -3.51
CA LEU A 30 17.04 14.62 -4.76
C LEU A 30 16.62 13.70 -5.91
N GLY A 31 15.97 14.25 -6.93
CA GLY A 31 15.63 13.53 -8.16
C GLY A 31 16.50 14.01 -9.32
N VAL A 32 17.24 13.10 -9.94
CA VAL A 32 18.09 13.38 -11.11
C VAL A 32 17.41 12.78 -12.35
N PRO A 33 16.93 13.60 -13.31
CA PRO A 33 16.45 13.10 -14.59
C PRO A 33 17.64 12.62 -15.42
N TYR A 34 17.63 11.35 -15.83
CA TYR A 34 18.70 10.77 -16.66
C TYR A 34 18.30 10.75 -18.14
N SER A 35 17.01 10.59 -18.42
CA SER A 35 16.41 10.72 -19.75
C SER A 35 15.06 11.43 -19.64
N GLU A 36 14.37 11.61 -20.76
CA GLU A 36 13.00 12.14 -20.78
C GLU A 36 12.00 11.24 -20.03
N VAL A 37 12.32 9.96 -19.90
CA VAL A 37 11.44 8.96 -19.27
C VAL A 37 12.01 8.36 -17.98
N ASP A 38 13.33 8.44 -17.74
CA ASP A 38 14.01 7.85 -16.60
C ASP A 38 14.43 8.90 -15.57
N ARG A 39 14.11 8.66 -14.30
CA ARG A 39 14.52 9.49 -13.17
C ARG A 39 15.04 8.63 -12.02
N VAL A 40 16.19 9.01 -11.46
CA VAL A 40 16.76 8.37 -10.26
C VAL A 40 16.54 9.30 -9.07
N PHE A 41 16.22 8.73 -7.91
CA PHE A 41 15.98 9.44 -6.67
C PHE A 41 16.95 8.97 -5.60
N PHE A 42 17.50 9.91 -4.85
CA PHE A 42 18.31 9.67 -3.66
C PHE A 42 17.64 10.37 -2.49
N GLY A 43 17.51 9.69 -1.36
CA GLY A 43 16.86 10.20 -0.17
C GLY A 43 17.65 9.90 1.09
N ILE A 44 17.60 10.82 2.04
CA ILE A 44 18.03 10.61 3.42
C ILE A 44 16.95 11.19 4.34
N GLY A 45 16.68 10.50 5.45
CA GLY A 45 15.73 10.96 6.45
C GLY A 45 16.26 10.82 7.87
N ALA A 46 15.56 11.48 8.79
CA ALA A 46 15.63 11.23 10.22
C ALA A 46 14.20 11.21 10.74
N GLU A 47 13.78 10.12 11.37
CA GLU A 47 12.44 9.91 11.88
C GLU A 47 12.51 9.40 13.32
N GLN A 48 11.89 10.12 14.24
CA GLN A 48 11.63 9.67 15.60
C GLN A 48 10.21 9.12 15.67
N LEU A 49 10.09 7.84 15.99
CA LEU A 49 8.82 7.21 16.34
C LEU A 49 8.70 7.13 17.86
N LYS A 50 7.51 7.43 18.39
CA LYS A 50 7.15 7.21 19.78
C LYS A 50 5.80 6.48 19.87
N ILE A 51 5.76 5.39 20.64
CA ILE A 51 4.54 4.62 20.87
C ILE A 51 4.17 4.75 22.35
N THR A 52 3.05 5.41 22.62
CA THR A 52 2.42 5.42 23.93
C THR A 52 1.41 4.28 23.98
N THR A 53 1.65 3.31 24.85
CA THR A 53 0.80 2.12 24.99
C THR A 53 -0.30 2.34 25.99
N SER A 54 -1.48 1.84 25.68
CA SER A 54 -2.58 1.61 26.61
C SER A 54 -2.75 0.11 26.86
N ILE A 55 -3.71 -0.21 27.72
CA ILE A 55 -4.18 -1.57 27.98
C ILE A 55 -4.86 -2.25 26.78
N ASN A 56 -5.29 -1.49 25.75
CA ASN A 56 -5.90 -2.02 24.52
C ASN A 56 -4.91 -2.05 23.33
N THR A 57 -3.63 -1.76 23.57
CA THR A 57 -2.61 -1.77 22.52
C THR A 57 -2.57 -3.14 21.85
N PRO A 58 -2.68 -3.24 20.51
CA PRO A 58 -2.59 -4.51 19.83
C PRO A 58 -1.25 -5.20 20.06
N GLN A 59 -1.25 -6.53 20.17
CA GLN A 59 -0.07 -7.30 20.57
C GLN A 59 1.15 -7.02 19.69
N ALA A 60 0.98 -6.87 18.38
CA ALA A 60 2.09 -6.57 17.48
C ALA A 60 2.83 -5.24 17.79
N TYR A 61 2.13 -4.23 18.34
CA TYR A 61 2.75 -2.98 18.78
C TYR A 61 3.43 -3.10 20.15
N LEU A 62 2.90 -3.98 21.02
CA LEU A 62 3.57 -4.34 22.28
C LEU A 62 4.88 -5.09 21.99
N ASP A 63 4.85 -6.04 21.05
CA ASP A 63 6.03 -6.78 20.58
C ASP A 63 7.08 -5.82 20.01
N TYR A 64 6.66 -4.87 19.17
CA TYR A 64 7.56 -3.83 18.66
C TYR A 64 8.21 -3.03 19.80
N LYS A 65 7.41 -2.57 20.78
CA LYS A 65 7.92 -1.82 21.93
C LYS A 65 8.90 -2.67 22.76
N ASN A 66 8.65 -3.95 22.93
CA ASN A 66 9.54 -4.84 23.68
C ASN A 66 10.88 -5.06 22.95
N GLU A 67 10.86 -5.12 21.62
CA GLU A 67 12.04 -5.36 20.78
C GLU A 67 12.89 -4.09 20.57
N TYR A 68 12.24 -2.94 20.39
CA TYR A 68 12.86 -1.69 19.94
C TYR A 68 12.75 -0.54 20.95
N GLY A 69 11.91 -0.66 21.97
CA GLY A 69 11.63 0.40 22.94
C GLY A 69 10.45 1.31 22.55
N GLU A 70 10.05 2.16 23.48
CA GLU A 70 8.93 3.11 23.30
C GLU A 70 9.25 4.23 22.31
N SER A 71 10.52 4.59 22.18
CA SER A 71 11.00 5.69 21.34
C SER A 71 12.14 5.17 20.47
N THR A 72 11.97 5.24 19.15
CA THR A 72 12.89 4.71 18.15
C THR A 72 13.30 5.77 17.15
N LEU A 73 14.60 5.99 16.97
CA LEU A 73 15.18 6.84 15.93
C LEU A 73 15.50 6.00 14.70
N ASN A 74 15.11 6.47 13.51
CA ASN A 74 15.38 5.82 12.24
C ASN A 74 16.08 6.81 11.31
N ILE A 75 17.22 6.42 10.75
CA ILE A 75 17.96 7.21 9.76
C ILE A 75 18.01 6.39 8.46
N PRO A 76 16.96 6.48 7.61
CA PRO A 76 16.89 5.72 6.39
C PRO A 76 17.64 6.41 5.24
N LEU A 77 18.29 5.60 4.41
CA LEU A 77 18.78 5.97 3.09
C LEU A 77 17.85 5.35 2.04
N THR A 78 17.48 6.11 1.01
CA THR A 78 16.58 5.64 -0.05
C THR A 78 17.25 5.85 -1.41
N VAL A 79 17.17 4.83 -2.26
CA VAL A 79 17.48 4.94 -3.68
C VAL A 79 16.27 4.47 -4.47
N GLY A 80 15.83 5.26 -5.44
CA GLY A 80 14.72 4.92 -6.31
C GLY A 80 15.04 5.15 -7.77
N TRP A 81 14.39 4.41 -8.64
CA TRP A 81 14.38 4.64 -10.08
C TRP A 81 12.95 4.55 -10.58
N ALA A 82 12.54 5.47 -11.43
CA ALA A 82 11.26 5.42 -12.11
C ALA A 82 11.46 5.64 -13.60
N ARG A 83 10.73 4.86 -14.40
CA ARG A 83 10.63 5.01 -15.85
C ARG A 83 9.18 5.19 -16.25
N ASP A 84 8.83 6.35 -16.80
CA ASP A 84 7.48 6.63 -17.30
C ASP A 84 7.49 6.78 -18.82
N GLY A 85 7.17 5.68 -19.51
CA GLY A 85 7.02 5.63 -20.97
C GLY A 85 5.55 5.60 -21.40
N ARG A 86 4.62 6.03 -20.54
CA ARG A 86 3.19 6.05 -20.86
C ARG A 86 2.88 7.21 -21.78
N ASP A 87 1.92 7.01 -22.68
CA ASP A 87 1.40 8.06 -23.56
C ASP A 87 0.63 9.18 -22.82
N SER A 88 0.13 8.90 -21.61
CA SER A 88 -0.48 9.87 -20.73
C SER A 88 -0.28 9.46 -19.27
N ALA A 89 0.09 10.41 -18.42
CA ALA A 89 0.22 10.17 -16.97
C ALA A 89 -1.15 9.99 -16.27
N LEU A 90 -2.21 10.61 -16.81
CA LEU A 90 -3.55 10.62 -16.20
C LEU A 90 -4.46 9.52 -16.74
N ILE A 91 -4.40 9.30 -18.06
CA ILE A 91 -5.26 8.33 -18.76
C ILE A 91 -4.45 7.48 -19.75
N PRO A 92 -3.52 6.65 -19.24
CA PRO A 92 -2.67 5.84 -20.09
C PRO A 92 -3.50 4.94 -21.02
N SER A 93 -3.12 4.88 -22.29
CA SER A 93 -3.62 3.91 -23.26
C SER A 93 -2.54 3.06 -23.90
N ARG A 94 -1.27 3.47 -23.78
CA ARG A 94 -0.12 2.75 -24.34
C ARG A 94 1.13 3.02 -23.52
N GLY A 95 1.98 2.01 -23.40
CA GLY A 95 3.32 2.13 -22.84
C GLY A 95 3.44 1.50 -21.47
N THR A 96 4.51 1.83 -20.75
CA THR A 96 4.87 1.20 -19.48
C THR A 96 5.21 2.25 -18.44
N TYR A 97 4.87 1.97 -17.18
CA TYR A 97 5.44 2.64 -16.03
C TYR A 97 6.16 1.61 -15.16
N GLN A 98 7.39 1.91 -14.75
CA GLN A 98 8.18 1.09 -13.85
C GLN A 98 8.70 1.92 -12.71
N GLN A 99 8.75 1.32 -11.52
CA GLN A 99 9.37 1.94 -10.36
C GLN A 99 10.09 0.88 -9.54
N VAL A 100 11.34 1.16 -9.19
CA VAL A 100 12.12 0.43 -8.20
C VAL A 100 12.41 1.39 -7.04
N SER A 101 12.28 0.92 -5.81
CA SER A 101 12.70 1.66 -4.62
C SER A 101 13.38 0.70 -3.65
N MET A 102 14.53 1.11 -3.15
CA MET A 102 15.23 0.45 -2.07
C MET A 102 15.39 1.45 -0.92
N GLU A 103 15.08 1.01 0.29
CA GLU A 103 15.30 1.78 1.50
C GLU A 103 16.09 0.94 2.50
N LEU A 104 17.09 1.57 3.12
CA LEU A 104 17.96 0.98 4.10
C LEU A 104 17.88 1.81 5.39
N GLY A 105 17.27 1.26 6.44
CA GLY A 105 17.45 1.77 7.80
C GLY A 105 18.87 1.48 8.26
N THR A 106 19.56 2.47 8.83
CA THR A 106 20.99 2.38 9.14
C THR A 106 21.24 2.23 10.63
N ALA A 107 22.42 1.69 10.98
CA ALA A 107 22.90 1.58 12.36
C ALA A 107 23.18 2.93 13.06
N LEU A 108 22.99 4.05 12.37
CA LEU A 108 23.03 5.38 12.98
C LEU A 108 21.75 5.66 13.81
N GLY A 109 20.68 4.90 13.58
CA GLY A 109 19.49 4.86 14.43
C GLY A 109 19.29 3.47 15.04
N ASP A 110 18.11 3.26 15.59
CA ASP A 110 17.69 2.04 16.27
C ASP A 110 17.10 0.97 15.32
N LEU A 111 16.77 1.37 14.08
CA LEU A 111 16.15 0.50 13.07
C LEU A 111 17.13 0.14 11.95
N GLU A 112 17.56 -1.11 11.93
CA GLU A 112 18.45 -1.68 10.93
C GLU A 112 17.71 -2.69 10.05
N TYR A 113 17.27 -2.23 8.89
CA TYR A 113 16.49 -3.03 7.95
C TYR A 113 16.76 -2.62 6.52
N TYR A 114 16.40 -3.48 5.59
CA TYR A 114 16.28 -3.13 4.19
C TYR A 114 14.87 -3.45 3.72
N ARG A 115 14.38 -2.68 2.76
CA ARG A 115 13.19 -3.03 1.99
C ARG A 115 13.33 -2.62 0.54
N ALA A 116 12.87 -3.49 -0.34
CA ALA A 116 12.86 -3.29 -1.76
C ALA A 116 11.42 -3.38 -2.28
N TYR A 117 11.09 -2.52 -3.22
CA TYR A 117 9.79 -2.45 -3.86
C TYR A 117 9.99 -2.32 -5.37
N TYR A 118 9.20 -3.08 -6.13
CA TYR A 118 9.13 -2.97 -7.58
C TYR A 118 7.67 -2.94 -8.04
N GLN A 119 7.38 -2.04 -8.98
CA GLN A 119 6.10 -1.92 -9.66
C GLN A 119 6.31 -1.90 -11.17
N HIS A 120 5.44 -2.60 -11.89
CA HIS A 120 5.35 -2.55 -13.33
C HIS A 120 3.89 -2.42 -13.78
N GLN A 121 3.60 -1.36 -14.50
CA GLN A 121 2.34 -1.15 -15.20
C GLN A 121 2.57 -1.25 -16.70
N TYR A 122 1.69 -1.96 -17.40
CA TYR A 122 1.72 -2.11 -18.85
C TYR A 122 0.34 -1.82 -19.44
N PHE A 123 0.30 -0.94 -20.43
CA PHE A 123 -0.92 -0.52 -21.12
C PHE A 123 -0.82 -0.87 -22.59
N TYR A 124 -1.77 -1.66 -23.07
CA TYR A 124 -1.82 -2.14 -24.45
C TYR A 124 -3.15 -1.74 -25.13
N PRO A 125 -3.11 -0.92 -26.19
CA PRO A 125 -4.31 -0.54 -26.93
C PRO A 125 -4.72 -1.65 -27.89
N LEU A 126 -5.69 -2.49 -27.50
CA LEU A 126 -6.11 -3.66 -28.29
C LEU A 126 -6.90 -3.26 -29.55
N LEU A 127 -7.88 -2.37 -29.38
CA LEU A 127 -8.75 -1.84 -30.43
C LEU A 127 -8.94 -0.34 -30.18
N LYS A 128 -9.53 0.38 -31.14
CA LYS A 128 -9.82 1.81 -30.96
C LYS A 128 -10.68 2.02 -29.70
N GLY A 129 -10.17 2.81 -28.74
CA GLY A 129 -10.83 3.09 -27.46
C GLY A 129 -10.75 1.99 -26.40
N ASN A 130 -10.21 0.81 -26.72
CA ASN A 130 -10.11 -0.32 -25.80
C ASN A 130 -8.67 -0.51 -25.33
N VAL A 131 -8.47 -0.70 -24.02
CA VAL A 131 -7.14 -0.79 -23.40
C VAL A 131 -7.11 -1.96 -22.43
N ILE A 132 -6.12 -2.83 -22.58
CA ILE A 132 -5.72 -3.79 -21.54
C ILE A 132 -4.67 -3.11 -20.67
N SER A 133 -4.90 -3.11 -19.36
CA SER A 133 -3.97 -2.59 -18.36
C SER A 133 -3.58 -3.72 -17.42
N LEU A 134 -2.28 -3.92 -17.23
CA LEU A 134 -1.72 -4.88 -16.28
C LEU A 134 -0.91 -4.10 -15.23
N ASN A 135 -1.04 -4.46 -13.96
CA ASN A 135 -0.20 -3.95 -12.87
C ASN A 135 0.37 -5.13 -12.10
N GLY A 136 1.64 -5.04 -11.72
CA GLY A 136 2.29 -5.99 -10.84
C GLY A 136 3.14 -5.24 -9.82
N GLU A 137 3.02 -5.62 -8.56
CA GLU A 137 3.80 -5.05 -7.46
C GLU A 137 4.37 -6.16 -6.59
N ILE A 138 5.65 -6.05 -6.27
CA ILE A 138 6.32 -6.92 -5.31
C ILE A 138 7.10 -6.06 -4.33
N GLY A 139 7.03 -6.42 -3.05
CA GLY A 139 7.81 -5.80 -2.01
C GLY A 139 8.32 -6.84 -1.04
N TYR A 140 9.51 -6.62 -0.52
CA TYR A 140 10.15 -7.49 0.46
C TYR A 140 11.03 -6.65 1.36
N GLY A 141 10.99 -6.92 2.66
CA GLY A 141 11.85 -6.30 3.64
C GLY A 141 12.26 -7.27 4.72
N ASP A 142 13.44 -7.06 5.26
CA ASP A 142 13.96 -7.83 6.38
C ASP A 142 14.95 -6.98 7.19
N THR A 143 15.34 -7.46 8.36
CA THR A 143 16.41 -6.86 9.16
C THR A 143 17.75 -7.51 8.84
N TYR A 144 18.83 -6.81 9.17
CA TYR A 144 20.18 -7.36 9.05
C TYR A 144 20.91 -7.41 10.40
N ASN A 145 20.20 -7.12 11.49
CA ASN A 145 20.68 -7.20 12.87
C ASN A 145 19.99 -8.32 13.69
N GLY A 146 19.18 -9.16 13.04
CA GLY A 146 18.51 -10.32 13.66
C GLY A 146 17.23 -9.98 14.45
N LYS A 147 16.81 -8.72 14.52
CA LYS A 147 15.54 -8.32 15.14
C LYS A 147 14.34 -8.59 14.22
N LYS A 148 13.12 -8.58 14.76
CA LYS A 148 11.90 -8.66 13.92
C LYS A 148 11.78 -7.44 13.00
N PHE A 149 11.30 -7.63 11.76
CA PHE A 149 11.05 -6.51 10.85
C PHE A 149 10.09 -5.48 11.49
N PRO A 150 10.44 -4.18 11.50
CA PRO A 150 9.62 -3.16 12.13
C PRO A 150 8.20 -3.09 11.55
N ILE A 151 7.16 -3.28 12.38
CA ILE A 151 5.75 -3.19 11.95
C ILE A 151 5.41 -1.85 11.28
N THR A 152 6.07 -0.76 11.69
CA THR A 152 5.90 0.56 11.08
C THR A 152 6.39 0.66 9.65
N LYS A 153 7.14 -0.35 9.19
CA LYS A 153 7.70 -0.43 7.84
C LYS A 153 6.98 -1.48 6.97
N ASN A 154 5.93 -2.10 7.49
CA ASN A 154 5.13 -3.09 6.77
C ASN A 154 4.46 -2.51 5.52
N TYR A 155 4.25 -3.39 4.55
CA TYR A 155 3.37 -3.18 3.42
C TYR A 155 1.93 -3.53 3.77
N TYR A 156 0.99 -2.88 3.08
CA TYR A 156 -0.45 -3.10 3.22
C TYR A 156 -1.08 -3.35 1.85
N VAL A 157 -2.07 -4.24 1.81
CA VAL A 157 -2.83 -4.62 0.61
C VAL A 157 -4.32 -4.71 0.96
N GLY A 158 -5.17 -4.47 -0.01
CA GLY A 158 -6.61 -4.27 0.13
C GLY A 158 -6.98 -2.83 -0.24
N GLY A 159 -8.17 -2.62 -0.79
CA GLY A 159 -8.62 -1.31 -1.24
C GLY A 159 -8.46 -1.06 -2.73
N ILE A 160 -8.95 0.10 -3.17
CA ILE A 160 -8.70 0.64 -4.51
C ILE A 160 -7.19 0.90 -4.68
N GLY A 161 -6.61 0.46 -5.80
CA GLY A 161 -5.16 0.50 -6.04
C GLY A 161 -4.42 -0.81 -5.74
N SER A 162 -5.06 -1.78 -5.06
CA SER A 162 -4.47 -3.12 -4.88
C SER A 162 -5.49 -4.24 -5.16
N VAL A 163 -6.11 -4.85 -4.14
CA VAL A 163 -7.14 -5.87 -4.32
C VAL A 163 -8.50 -5.27 -3.98
N ARG A 164 -9.25 -4.87 -5.01
CA ARG A 164 -10.57 -4.24 -4.85
C ARG A 164 -11.56 -5.23 -4.22
N GLY A 165 -12.50 -4.72 -3.44
CA GLY A 165 -13.49 -5.54 -2.72
C GLY A 165 -13.11 -5.92 -1.30
N TYR A 166 -11.84 -5.75 -0.93
CA TYR A 166 -11.36 -5.81 0.44
C TYR A 166 -11.15 -4.39 0.98
N GLU A 167 -11.39 -4.20 2.28
CA GLU A 167 -11.14 -2.91 2.94
C GLU A 167 -9.65 -2.50 2.80
N PRO A 168 -9.33 -1.19 2.67
CA PRO A 168 -7.97 -0.70 2.57
C PRO A 168 -7.05 -1.25 3.67
N GLY A 169 -5.96 -1.89 3.27
CA GLY A 169 -4.96 -2.45 4.18
C GLY A 169 -5.44 -3.60 5.07
N SER A 170 -6.58 -4.23 4.77
CA SER A 170 -7.14 -5.30 5.60
C SER A 170 -6.55 -6.69 5.35
N LEU A 171 -5.83 -6.87 4.24
CA LEU A 171 -5.27 -8.17 3.86
C LEU A 171 -3.93 -8.43 4.55
N GLY A 172 -3.67 -9.72 4.81
CA GLY A 172 -2.41 -10.22 5.35
C GLY A 172 -2.48 -10.69 6.79
N PRO A 173 -1.33 -10.72 7.48
CA PRO A 173 -1.24 -11.01 8.90
C PRO A 173 -2.13 -10.10 9.73
N GLN A 174 -2.67 -10.66 10.80
CA GLN A 174 -3.53 -9.97 11.74
C GLN A 174 -3.07 -10.28 13.16
N THR A 175 -3.27 -9.33 14.07
CA THR A 175 -3.03 -9.50 15.50
C THR A 175 -4.36 -9.55 16.24
N ASP A 176 -4.44 -10.42 17.24
CA ASP A 176 -5.56 -10.45 18.16
C ASP A 176 -5.58 -9.18 19.03
N GLN A 177 -6.79 -8.75 19.38
CA GLN A 177 -7.03 -7.78 20.44
C GLN A 177 -7.44 -8.52 21.72
N TYR A 178 -7.07 -7.98 22.87
CA TYR A 178 -7.31 -8.59 24.17
C TYR A 178 -8.23 -7.72 25.03
N TYR A 179 -9.05 -8.35 25.87
CA TYR A 179 -9.84 -7.62 26.87
C TYR A 179 -8.91 -6.98 27.90
N VAL A 180 -9.28 -5.76 28.29
CA VAL A 180 -8.56 -4.90 29.23
C VAL A 180 -8.04 -5.70 30.44
N GLY A 181 -6.72 -5.80 30.59
CA GLY A 181 -6.06 -6.38 31.78
C GLY A 181 -6.12 -7.91 31.85
N THR A 182 -6.42 -8.57 30.74
CA THR A 182 -6.53 -10.02 30.65
C THR A 182 -5.75 -10.56 29.45
N ASN A 183 -5.42 -11.86 29.48
CA ASN A 183 -4.91 -12.59 28.32
C ASN A 183 -6.03 -13.23 27.49
N THR A 184 -7.26 -12.72 27.61
CA THR A 184 -8.43 -13.24 26.89
C THR A 184 -8.61 -12.46 25.58
N PRO A 185 -8.51 -13.11 24.41
CA PRO A 185 -8.78 -12.46 23.13
C PRO A 185 -10.23 -11.98 23.03
N THR A 186 -10.46 -10.81 22.46
CA THR A 186 -11.80 -10.29 22.19
C THR A 186 -12.48 -10.97 21.00
N GLY A 187 -11.73 -11.79 20.25
CA GLY A 187 -12.14 -12.32 18.95
C GLY A 187 -12.05 -11.30 17.81
N ILE A 188 -11.68 -10.05 18.11
CA ILE A 188 -11.42 -9.02 17.10
C ILE A 188 -9.96 -9.11 16.68
N LYS A 189 -9.74 -9.20 15.37
CA LYS A 189 -8.42 -9.19 14.74
C LYS A 189 -8.19 -7.90 14.00
N SER A 190 -7.00 -7.33 14.14
CA SER A 190 -6.59 -6.11 13.44
C SER A 190 -5.47 -6.40 12.44
N PRO A 191 -5.56 -5.90 11.19
CA PRO A 191 -4.51 -6.09 10.20
C PRO A 191 -3.23 -5.38 10.64
N THR A 192 -2.09 -6.07 10.50
CA THR A 192 -0.77 -5.54 10.85
C THR A 192 0.07 -5.18 9.64
N GLY A 193 -0.38 -5.57 8.44
CA GLY A 193 0.45 -5.57 7.24
C GLY A 193 1.48 -6.70 7.31
N GLY A 194 2.48 -6.66 6.41
CA GLY A 194 3.57 -7.63 6.41
C GLY A 194 4.85 -7.08 5.80
N SER A 195 5.96 -7.77 6.03
CA SER A 195 7.29 -7.42 5.48
C SER A 195 7.37 -7.66 3.97
N SER A 196 6.47 -8.49 3.43
CA SER A 196 6.43 -8.81 2.00
C SER A 196 5.04 -8.64 1.40
N LYS A 197 4.98 -8.25 0.14
CA LYS A 197 3.74 -8.06 -0.61
C LYS A 197 3.85 -8.60 -2.04
N LEU A 198 2.73 -9.08 -2.56
CA LEU A 198 2.55 -9.35 -3.97
C LEU A 198 1.16 -8.86 -4.39
N VAL A 199 1.07 -8.09 -5.46
CA VAL A 199 -0.19 -7.63 -6.07
C VAL A 199 -0.09 -7.79 -7.58
N MET A 200 -1.17 -8.26 -8.19
CA MET A 200 -1.35 -8.40 -9.63
C MET A 200 -2.75 -7.95 -9.99
N ASN A 201 -2.86 -7.09 -11.01
CA ASN A 201 -4.13 -6.59 -11.51
C ASN A 201 -4.18 -6.72 -13.03
N ALA A 202 -5.34 -7.10 -13.54
CA ALA A 202 -5.68 -7.01 -14.94
C ALA A 202 -6.98 -6.22 -15.08
N GLU A 203 -6.97 -5.18 -15.91
CA GLU A 203 -8.12 -4.32 -16.18
C GLU A 203 -8.32 -4.20 -17.69
N TYR A 204 -9.56 -4.39 -18.14
CA TYR A 204 -9.97 -4.15 -19.52
C TYR A 204 -10.91 -2.95 -19.54
N THR A 205 -10.43 -1.85 -20.11
CA THR A 205 -11.19 -0.62 -20.27
C THR A 205 -11.74 -0.51 -21.69
N PHE A 206 -13.00 -0.13 -21.81
CA PHE A 206 -13.70 0.04 -23.09
C PHE A 206 -14.58 1.30 -23.06
N PRO A 207 -14.87 1.91 -24.23
CA PRO A 207 -15.66 3.12 -24.28
C PRO A 207 -17.12 2.84 -23.90
N LEU A 208 -17.82 3.86 -23.41
CA LEU A 208 -19.26 3.75 -23.16
C LEU A 208 -20.00 3.50 -24.50
N PRO A 209 -20.88 2.49 -24.59
CA PRO A 209 -21.65 2.24 -25.80
C PRO A 209 -22.41 3.49 -26.26
N GLY A 210 -22.27 3.86 -27.53
CA GLY A 210 -22.90 5.06 -28.11
C GLY A 210 -22.15 6.38 -27.91
N ALA A 211 -21.13 6.44 -27.05
CA ALA A 211 -20.34 7.66 -26.81
C ALA A 211 -19.09 7.80 -27.72
N GLY A 212 -18.92 6.90 -28.68
CA GLY A 212 -17.74 6.89 -29.56
C GLY A 212 -16.47 6.45 -28.82
N VAL A 213 -15.38 7.22 -28.97
CA VAL A 213 -14.05 6.92 -28.39
C VAL A 213 -13.62 7.97 -27.37
N ASP A 214 -14.59 8.67 -26.78
CA ASP A 214 -14.35 9.66 -25.73
C ASP A 214 -13.66 9.01 -24.52
N LYS A 215 -12.61 9.65 -24.02
CA LYS A 215 -11.86 9.21 -22.83
C LYS A 215 -12.41 9.82 -21.53
N THR A 216 -13.38 10.73 -21.61
CA THR A 216 -14.02 11.39 -20.46
C THR A 216 -14.75 10.38 -19.59
N LEU A 217 -15.46 9.43 -20.18
CA LEU A 217 -16.26 8.43 -19.47
C LEU A 217 -16.00 7.04 -20.06
N ARG A 218 -15.47 6.13 -19.24
CA ARG A 218 -15.10 4.77 -19.68
C ARG A 218 -15.57 3.73 -18.68
N LEU A 219 -15.99 2.58 -19.20
CA LEU A 219 -16.28 1.41 -18.39
C LEU A 219 -15.05 0.51 -18.33
N PHE A 220 -14.92 -0.25 -17.25
CA PHE A 220 -13.87 -1.25 -17.15
C PHE A 220 -14.34 -2.49 -16.40
N GLY A 221 -13.80 -3.64 -16.80
CA GLY A 221 -13.84 -4.88 -16.03
C GLY A 221 -12.46 -5.20 -15.49
N PHE A 222 -12.36 -5.87 -14.35
CA PHE A 222 -11.07 -6.19 -13.74
C PHE A 222 -11.03 -7.52 -13.01
N MET A 223 -9.81 -8.01 -12.80
CA MET A 223 -9.44 -9.10 -11.91
C MET A 223 -8.22 -8.68 -11.10
N ASP A 224 -8.29 -8.86 -9.79
CA ASP A 224 -7.22 -8.55 -8.86
C ASP A 224 -6.80 -9.80 -8.08
N ALA A 225 -5.50 -9.91 -7.79
CA ALA A 225 -4.94 -10.91 -6.91
C ALA A 225 -3.81 -10.30 -6.08
N GLY A 226 -3.83 -10.47 -4.77
CA GLY A 226 -2.78 -9.92 -3.94
C GLY A 226 -2.88 -10.30 -2.47
N ASN A 227 -1.77 -10.18 -1.75
CA ASN A 227 -1.72 -10.31 -0.30
C ASN A 227 -0.40 -9.73 0.25
N VAL A 228 -0.32 -9.60 1.57
CA VAL A 228 0.94 -9.37 2.31
C VAL A 228 1.23 -10.53 3.26
N PHE A 229 2.49 -10.65 3.65
CA PHE A 229 3.05 -11.80 4.39
C PHE A 229 4.10 -11.35 5.40
N ASP A 230 4.28 -12.11 6.48
CA ASP A 230 5.31 -11.83 7.49
C ASP A 230 6.74 -12.06 6.99
N SER A 231 6.92 -12.92 5.98
CA SER A 231 8.22 -13.15 5.34
C SER A 231 8.07 -13.70 3.92
N THR A 232 7.95 -15.01 3.76
CA THR A 232 7.93 -15.65 2.44
C THR A 232 6.58 -15.43 1.75
N ILE A 233 6.63 -15.01 0.48
CA ILE A 233 5.43 -14.88 -0.35
C ILE A 233 4.87 -16.28 -0.64
N ASN A 234 3.64 -16.51 -0.21
CA ASN A 234 2.90 -17.72 -0.55
C ASN A 234 1.80 -17.43 -1.57
N ILE A 235 1.99 -17.88 -2.81
CA ILE A 235 1.06 -17.65 -3.92
C ILE A 235 -0.31 -18.31 -3.67
N SER A 236 -0.38 -19.40 -2.89
CA SER A 236 -1.66 -20.06 -2.57
C SER A 236 -2.58 -19.20 -1.70
N ASP A 237 -2.01 -18.29 -0.92
CA ASP A 237 -2.72 -17.42 0.03
C ASP A 237 -3.14 -16.08 -0.58
N LEU A 238 -2.93 -15.89 -1.89
CA LEU A 238 -3.36 -14.66 -2.56
C LEU A 238 -4.89 -14.52 -2.52
N LYS A 239 -5.33 -13.34 -2.09
CA LYS A 239 -6.74 -12.95 -2.12
C LYS A 239 -7.08 -12.45 -3.49
N LYS A 240 -8.25 -12.85 -4.00
CA LYS A 240 -8.66 -12.63 -5.38
C LYS A 240 -10.04 -12.01 -5.42
N SER A 241 -10.22 -11.12 -6.37
CA SER A 241 -11.52 -10.53 -6.67
C SER A 241 -11.64 -10.25 -8.16
N TYR A 242 -12.87 -10.07 -8.62
CA TYR A 242 -13.14 -9.53 -9.93
C TYR A 242 -14.28 -8.52 -9.82
N GLY A 243 -14.44 -7.68 -10.83
CA GLY A 243 -15.52 -6.71 -10.80
C GLY A 243 -15.58 -5.84 -12.03
N PHE A 244 -16.37 -4.79 -11.91
CA PHE A 244 -16.56 -3.80 -12.94
C PHE A 244 -16.57 -2.41 -12.32
N GLY A 245 -16.42 -1.40 -13.16
CA GLY A 245 -16.37 -0.04 -12.70
C GLY A 245 -16.48 0.98 -13.82
N LEU A 246 -16.43 2.23 -13.40
CA LEU A 246 -16.55 3.41 -14.22
C LEU A 246 -15.39 4.36 -13.91
N SER A 247 -14.72 4.84 -14.94
CA SER A 247 -13.71 5.89 -14.86
C SER A 247 -14.26 7.15 -15.51
N TRP A 248 -14.26 8.26 -14.77
CA TRP A 248 -14.79 9.54 -15.20
C TRP A 248 -13.79 10.67 -14.95
N ILE A 249 -13.45 11.43 -15.98
CA ILE A 249 -12.70 12.69 -15.84
C ILE A 249 -13.70 13.79 -15.51
N SER A 250 -13.80 14.14 -14.22
CA SER A 250 -14.67 15.21 -13.74
C SER A 250 -13.95 16.55 -13.69
N PRO A 251 -14.66 17.69 -13.52
CA PRO A 251 -14.04 18.99 -13.27
C PRO A 251 -13.14 19.03 -12.02
N LEU A 252 -13.33 18.11 -11.06
CA LEU A 252 -12.53 17.99 -9.85
C LEU A 252 -11.31 17.07 -10.02
N GLY A 253 -11.15 16.46 -11.19
CA GLY A 253 -10.10 15.49 -11.50
C GLY A 253 -10.65 14.10 -11.84
N PRO A 254 -9.75 13.12 -12.07
CA PRO A 254 -10.14 11.76 -12.40
C PRO A 254 -10.84 11.08 -11.21
N LEU A 255 -11.94 10.40 -11.50
CA LEU A 255 -12.72 9.60 -10.58
C LEU A 255 -12.74 8.16 -11.07
N LYS A 256 -12.57 7.20 -10.15
CA LYS A 256 -12.83 5.78 -10.41
C LYS A 256 -13.82 5.25 -9.39
N PHE A 257 -14.83 4.56 -9.88
CA PHE A 257 -15.80 3.81 -9.07
C PHE A 257 -15.68 2.34 -9.44
N SER A 258 -15.64 1.46 -8.44
CA SER A 258 -15.56 0.02 -8.67
C SER A 258 -16.51 -0.72 -7.76
N TYR A 259 -17.16 -1.75 -8.33
CA TYR A 259 -17.90 -2.75 -7.60
C TYR A 259 -17.20 -4.11 -7.77
N ALA A 260 -16.70 -4.64 -6.66
CA ALA A 260 -15.86 -5.83 -6.62
C ALA A 260 -16.55 -6.99 -5.90
N LEU A 261 -16.32 -8.19 -6.41
CA LEU A 261 -16.77 -9.47 -5.87
C LEU A 261 -15.54 -10.30 -5.47
N PRO A 262 -15.21 -10.36 -4.17
CA PRO A 262 -14.19 -11.26 -3.65
C PRO A 262 -14.56 -12.73 -3.91
N ILE A 263 -13.62 -13.53 -4.42
CA ILE A 263 -13.84 -14.96 -4.74
C ILE A 263 -13.10 -15.92 -3.81
N SER A 264 -12.13 -15.42 -3.05
CA SER A 264 -11.34 -16.21 -2.09
C SER A 264 -11.42 -15.61 -0.69
N SER A 265 -12.56 -15.01 -0.33
CA SER A 265 -12.78 -14.42 0.99
C SER A 265 -12.95 -15.50 2.06
N LYS A 266 -12.31 -15.30 3.20
CA LYS A 266 -12.50 -16.06 4.44
C LYS A 266 -13.45 -15.30 5.38
N PRO A 267 -14.07 -15.95 6.38
CA PRO A 267 -15.00 -15.29 7.32
C PRO A 267 -14.40 -14.07 8.05
N ASP A 268 -13.10 -14.12 8.37
CA ASP A 268 -12.39 -13.05 9.08
C ASP A 268 -11.92 -11.90 8.16
N ASP A 269 -12.12 -12.02 6.84
CA ASP A 269 -11.69 -10.97 5.90
C ASP A 269 -12.65 -9.78 5.94
N ARG A 270 -12.10 -8.56 6.04
CA ARG A 270 -12.90 -7.33 5.99
C ARG A 270 -13.14 -6.92 4.54
N LEU A 271 -14.42 -6.88 4.16
CA LEU A 271 -14.85 -6.63 2.78
C LEU A 271 -15.40 -5.22 2.61
N GLN A 272 -15.08 -4.60 1.47
CA GLN A 272 -15.66 -3.34 1.02
C GLN A 272 -15.89 -3.42 -0.49
N ARG A 273 -17.08 -3.87 -0.90
CA ARG A 273 -17.40 -4.19 -2.30
C ARG A 273 -17.47 -2.96 -3.20
N PHE A 274 -18.06 -1.87 -2.71
CA PHE A 274 -18.12 -0.61 -3.44
C PHE A 274 -17.01 0.33 -2.96
N GLN A 275 -16.19 0.79 -3.89
CA GLN A 275 -15.03 1.63 -3.62
C GLN A 275 -14.95 2.76 -4.65
N PHE A 276 -14.46 3.93 -4.22
CA PHE A 276 -14.23 5.06 -5.09
C PHE A 276 -12.95 5.80 -4.72
N GLN A 277 -12.34 6.46 -5.70
CA GLN A 277 -11.15 7.28 -5.54
C GLN A 277 -11.28 8.56 -6.36
N ILE A 278 -10.76 9.66 -5.79
CA ILE A 278 -10.66 10.97 -6.42
C ILE A 278 -9.17 11.28 -6.57
N GLY A 279 -8.71 11.57 -7.80
CA GLY A 279 -7.31 11.89 -8.09
C GLY A 279 -6.65 10.94 -9.09
N THR A 280 -5.32 11.04 -9.20
CA THR A 280 -4.53 10.28 -10.19
C THR A 280 -4.52 8.78 -9.91
N ALA A 281 -4.52 7.99 -10.99
CA ALA A 281 -4.75 6.55 -10.99
C ALA A 281 -3.62 5.69 -10.40
N PHE A 282 -4.05 4.66 -9.67
CA PHE A 282 -3.33 3.63 -8.89
C PHE A 282 -2.83 4.09 -7.52
#